data_AF-I6D611-F1
#
_entry.id   AF-I6D611-F1
#
_cell.length_a   1.000
_cell.length_b   1.000
_cell.length_c   1.000
_cell.angle_alpha   90.00
_cell.angle_beta   90.00
_cell.angle_gamma   90.00
#
_symmetry.space_group_name_H-M   'P 1'
#
loop_
_entity.id
_entity.type
_entity.pdbx_description
1 polymer ?
#
loop_
_entity_poly.entity_id
_entity_poly.type
_entity_poly.pdbx_seq_one_letter_code
_entity_poly.pdbx_strand_id
1 'polypeptide(L)'
;MGSLAAIPFWYLMTFLPWQLYSLVVMLGIYIGVYLCHQTAKDMGVHDHGSIVWDEFIGMWITLMALPTNDWQWVAAGFVIFRILDMWKPWPIRWFDRNVHGGMGIMIDDIVAGVISAGILYFIGHHWPLGILS
;
A
#
# COMPACT_ATOMS: atom_id res chain seq x y z
N MET A 1 7.16 -9.68 1.28
CA MET A 1 6.43 -10.96 1.01
C MET A 1 4.92 -10.73 1.13
N GLY A 2 4.50 -9.80 2.00
CA GLY A 2 3.10 -9.37 2.13
C GLY A 2 2.58 -8.67 0.88
N SER A 3 3.38 -7.81 0.24
CA SER A 3 2.98 -7.06 -0.96
C SER A 3 2.54 -7.93 -2.14
N LEU A 4 3.20 -9.06 -2.38
CA LEU A 4 2.79 -10.03 -3.40
C LEU A 4 1.54 -10.79 -2.95
N ALA A 5 1.49 -11.17 -1.66
CA ALA A 5 0.35 -11.84 -1.07
C ALA A 5 -0.91 -10.96 -1.01
N ALA A 6 -0.78 -9.63 -1.10
CA ALA A 6 -1.89 -8.69 -1.12
C ALA A 6 -2.69 -8.71 -2.43
N ILE A 7 -2.07 -9.15 -3.55
CA ILE A 7 -2.67 -9.10 -4.89
C ILE A 7 -3.91 -10.01 -5.03
N PRO A 8 -3.89 -11.29 -4.60
CA PRO A 8 -5.10 -12.12 -4.64
C PRO A 8 -6.26 -11.56 -3.82
N PHE A 9 -5.99 -10.97 -2.66
CA PHE A 9 -7.03 -10.34 -1.83
C PHE A 9 -7.56 -9.07 -2.48
N TRP A 10 -6.67 -8.26 -3.05
CA TRP A 10 -7.07 -7.11 -3.86
C TRP A 10 -7.99 -7.52 -5.01
N TYR A 11 -7.67 -8.61 -5.72
CA TYR A 11 -8.51 -9.10 -6.81
C TYR A 11 -9.94 -9.39 -6.35
N LEU A 12 -10.12 -10.00 -5.16
CA LEU A 12 -11.45 -10.20 -4.57
C LEU A 12 -12.14 -8.88 -4.22
N MET A 13 -11.39 -7.87 -3.81
CA MET A 13 -11.92 -6.54 -3.52
C MET A 13 -12.37 -5.78 -4.77
N THR A 14 -11.89 -6.13 -5.98
CA THR A 14 -12.33 -5.49 -7.23
C THR A 14 -13.81 -5.73 -7.55
N PHE A 15 -14.43 -6.77 -6.96
CA PHE A 15 -15.86 -7.04 -7.09
C PHE A 15 -16.72 -6.17 -6.15
N LEU A 16 -16.10 -5.44 -5.22
CA LEU A 16 -16.81 -4.57 -4.29
C LEU A 16 -17.09 -3.21 -4.94
N PRO A 17 -18.22 -2.56 -4.60
CA PRO A 17 -18.41 -1.17 -4.95
C PRO A 17 -17.31 -0.32 -4.29
N TRP A 18 -16.90 0.76 -4.96
CA TRP A 18 -15.85 1.67 -4.50
C TRP A 18 -15.98 2.09 -3.02
N GLN A 19 -17.20 2.33 -2.56
CA GLN A 19 -17.50 2.72 -1.18
C GLN A 19 -17.14 1.63 -0.16
N LEU A 20 -17.36 0.37 -0.53
CA LEU A 20 -17.06 -0.76 0.34
C LEU A 20 -15.57 -1.11 0.28
N TYR A 21 -14.94 -0.98 -0.90
CA TYR A 21 -13.49 -1.07 -1.03
C TYR A 21 -12.80 -0.06 -0.11
N SER A 22 -13.19 1.23 -0.19
CA SER A 22 -12.58 2.28 0.62
C SER A 22 -12.83 2.09 2.11
N LEU A 23 -14.02 1.60 2.49
CA LEU A 23 -14.30 1.20 3.87
C LEU A 23 -13.37 0.08 4.35
N VAL A 24 -13.15 -0.96 3.55
CA VAL A 24 -12.23 -2.06 3.89
C VAL A 24 -10.81 -1.55 4.10
N VAL A 25 -10.31 -0.68 3.22
CA VAL A 25 -8.97 -0.08 3.38
C VAL A 25 -8.89 0.78 4.62
N MET A 26 -9.89 1.64 4.88
CA MET A 26 -9.92 2.47 6.09
C MET A 26 -9.92 1.61 7.36
N LEU A 27 -10.79 0.60 7.45
CA LEU A 27 -10.83 -0.32 8.58
C LEU A 27 -9.50 -1.08 8.72
N GLY A 28 -8.91 -1.50 7.60
CA GLY A 28 -7.60 -2.15 7.55
C GLY A 28 -6.48 -1.28 8.09
N ILE A 29 -6.50 0.04 7.83
CA ILE A 29 -5.58 1.01 8.44
C ILE A 29 -5.78 1.07 9.96
N TYR A 30 -7.02 1.22 10.44
CA TYR A 30 -7.31 1.29 11.87
C TYR A 30 -6.86 0.02 12.62
N ILE A 31 -7.19 -1.15 12.06
CA ILE A 31 -6.77 -2.45 12.59
C ILE A 31 -5.25 -2.56 12.55
N GLY A 32 -4.62 -2.17 11.45
CA GLY A 32 -3.17 -2.22 11.29
C GLY A 32 -2.44 -1.37 12.31
N VAL A 33 -2.86 -0.12 12.53
CA VAL A 33 -2.27 0.75 13.55
C VAL A 33 -2.42 0.14 14.94
N TYR A 34 -3.60 -0.42 15.26
CA TYR A 34 -3.83 -1.08 16.55
C TYR A 34 -2.93 -2.30 16.73
N LEU A 35 -2.87 -3.20 15.74
CA LEU A 35 -2.03 -4.40 15.77
C LEU A 35 -0.55 -4.02 15.88
N CYS A 36 -0.07 -3.11 15.04
CA CYS A 36 1.32 -2.65 15.07
C CYS A 36 1.67 -1.99 16.41
N HIS A 37 0.73 -1.26 17.02
CA HIS A 37 0.95 -0.62 18.32
C HIS A 37 1.02 -1.64 19.45
N GLN A 38 0.14 -2.63 19.42
CA GLN A 38 0.15 -3.73 20.39
C GLN A 38 1.42 -4.56 20.25
N THR A 39 1.78 -4.98 19.03
CA THR A 39 3.02 -5.72 18.73
C THR A 39 4.28 -4.94 19.13
N ALA A 40 4.36 -3.66 18.81
CA ALA A 40 5.50 -2.82 19.19
C ALA A 40 5.66 -2.72 20.73
N LYS A 41 4.55 -2.69 21.47
CA LYS A 41 4.56 -2.71 22.95
C LYS A 41 4.96 -4.06 23.52
N ASP A 42 4.45 -5.14 22.94
CA ASP A 42 4.62 -6.49 23.48
C ASP A 42 6.00 -7.07 23.21
N MET A 43 6.63 -6.70 22.09
CA MET A 43 7.88 -7.32 21.65
C MET A 43 9.13 -6.47 21.81
N GLY A 44 9.02 -5.15 22.04
CA GLY A 44 10.17 -4.25 22.12
C GLY A 44 11.04 -4.19 20.84
N VAL A 45 10.62 -4.87 19.78
CA VAL A 45 11.24 -4.96 18.45
C VAL A 45 10.13 -5.14 17.42
N HIS A 46 10.33 -4.63 16.21
CA HIS A 46 9.39 -4.78 15.09
C HIS A 46 9.21 -6.25 14.70
N ASP A 47 8.00 -6.80 14.86
CA ASP A 47 7.71 -8.19 14.49
C ASP A 47 7.31 -8.32 13.01
N HIS A 48 7.53 -9.50 12.46
CA HIS A 48 7.25 -9.84 11.06
C HIS A 48 5.78 -9.71 10.69
N GLY A 49 4.85 -9.96 11.62
CA GLY A 49 3.41 -9.93 11.33
C GLY A 49 2.87 -8.52 11.05
N SER A 50 3.33 -7.52 11.79
CA SER A 50 2.99 -6.10 11.54
C SER A 50 3.47 -5.64 10.17
N ILE A 51 4.69 -6.06 9.79
CA ILE A 51 5.37 -5.72 8.52
C ILE A 51 4.73 -6.41 7.29
N VAL A 52 3.79 -7.34 7.52
CA VAL A 52 3.02 -7.92 6.42
C VAL A 52 1.73 -7.12 6.20
N TRP A 53 1.13 -6.60 7.26
CA TRP A 53 -0.18 -5.94 7.18
C TRP A 53 -0.09 -4.51 6.63
N ASP A 54 0.94 -3.77 7.01
CA ASP A 54 1.32 -2.48 6.39
C ASP A 54 1.58 -2.62 4.87
N GLU A 55 2.34 -3.64 4.42
CA GLU A 55 2.57 -3.96 3.01
C GLU A 55 1.24 -4.22 2.27
N PHE A 56 0.27 -4.88 2.92
CA PHE A 56 -1.07 -5.13 2.33
C PHE A 56 -1.84 -3.84 2.11
N ILE A 57 -1.90 -2.98 3.12
CA ILE A 57 -2.61 -1.71 3.04
C ILE A 57 -1.96 -0.76 2.03
N GLY A 58 -0.62 -0.65 2.04
CA GLY A 58 0.12 0.15 1.06
C GLY A 58 -0.12 -0.31 -0.38
N MET A 59 -0.13 -1.63 -0.61
CA MET A 59 -0.48 -2.21 -1.91
C MET A 59 -1.93 -1.94 -2.31
N TRP A 60 -2.90 -2.13 -1.42
CA TRP A 60 -4.30 -1.86 -1.73
C TRP A 60 -4.56 -0.38 -2.05
N ILE A 61 -3.86 0.54 -1.37
CA ILE A 61 -3.91 1.96 -1.71
C ILE A 61 -3.30 2.20 -3.10
N THR A 62 -2.15 1.60 -3.39
CA THR A 62 -1.51 1.71 -4.72
C THR A 62 -2.46 1.29 -5.84
N LEU A 63 -3.10 0.13 -5.67
CA LEU A 63 -3.95 -0.48 -6.68
C LEU A 63 -5.34 0.19 -6.81
N MET A 64 -5.71 1.12 -5.91
CA MET A 64 -6.93 1.93 -6.08
C MET A 64 -6.85 2.87 -7.29
N ALA A 65 -5.64 3.30 -7.66
CA ALA A 65 -5.42 4.29 -8.70
C ALA A 65 -5.05 3.67 -10.05
N LEU A 66 -5.29 2.37 -10.23
CA LEU A 66 -5.08 1.73 -11.52
C LEU A 66 -6.01 2.34 -12.57
N PRO A 67 -5.49 2.72 -13.76
CA PRO A 67 -6.32 3.24 -14.83
C PRO A 67 -7.22 2.15 -15.44
N THR A 68 -6.71 0.92 -15.52
CA THR A 68 -7.43 -0.29 -15.93
C THR A 68 -6.98 -1.48 -15.07
N ASN A 69 -7.84 -2.49 -14.93
CA ASN A 69 -7.54 -3.70 -14.15
C ASN A 69 -6.67 -4.72 -14.92
N ASP A 70 -5.81 -4.24 -15.83
CA ASP A 70 -4.93 -5.10 -16.62
C ASP A 70 -3.71 -5.50 -15.80
N TRP A 71 -3.21 -6.71 -16.06
CA TRP A 71 -2.09 -7.28 -15.32
C TRP A 71 -0.81 -6.43 -15.45
N GLN A 72 -0.61 -5.70 -16.55
CA GLN A 72 0.53 -4.80 -16.71
C GLN A 72 0.50 -3.67 -15.68
N TRP A 73 -0.67 -3.10 -15.40
CA TRP A 73 -0.82 -2.03 -14.42
C TRP A 73 -0.67 -2.55 -13.00
N VAL A 74 -1.19 -3.75 -12.71
CA VAL A 74 -0.98 -4.42 -11.42
C VAL A 74 0.51 -4.68 -11.18
N ALA A 75 1.22 -5.18 -12.19
CA ALA A 75 2.66 -5.42 -12.12
C ALA A 75 3.45 -4.12 -11.96
N ALA A 76 3.09 -3.07 -12.71
CA ALA A 76 3.70 -1.75 -12.58
C ALA A 76 3.48 -1.18 -11.18
N GLY A 77 2.26 -1.27 -10.64
CA GLY A 77 1.93 -0.80 -9.31
C GLY A 77 2.70 -1.53 -8.22
N PHE A 78 2.80 -2.86 -8.32
CA PHE A 78 3.62 -3.67 -7.42
C PHE A 78 5.10 -3.22 -7.46
N VAL A 79 5.68 -3.04 -8.64
CA VAL A 79 7.08 -2.63 -8.78
C VAL A 79 7.31 -1.23 -8.22
N ILE A 80 6.46 -0.26 -8.58
CA ILE A 80 6.58 1.12 -8.11
C ILE A 80 6.47 1.18 -6.59
N PHE A 81 5.45 0.52 -6.02
CA PHE A 81 5.27 0.44 -4.58
C PHE A 81 6.51 -0.12 -3.89
N ARG A 82 7.02 -1.26 -4.36
CA ARG A 82 8.20 -1.90 -3.77
C ARG A 82 9.45 -1.05 -3.85
N ILE A 83 9.65 -0.32 -4.94
CA ILE A 83 10.77 0.61 -5.05
C ILE A 83 10.64 1.71 -4.00
N LEU A 84 9.45 2.29 -3.81
CA LEU A 84 9.23 3.37 -2.85
C LEU A 84 9.30 2.90 -1.39
N ASP A 85 8.71 1.75 -1.08
CA ASP A 85 8.76 1.09 0.22
C ASP A 85 10.21 0.74 0.62
N MET A 86 10.99 0.14 -0.29
CA MET A 86 12.39 -0.21 0.00
C MET A 86 13.32 1.01 0.07
N TRP A 87 13.14 2.00 -0.82
CA TRP A 87 14.04 3.14 -0.92
C TRP A 87 13.72 4.22 0.12
N LYS A 88 12.44 4.34 0.52
CA LYS A 88 11.92 5.37 1.41
C LYS A 88 12.45 6.77 1.06
N PRO A 89 12.18 7.33 -0.13
CA PRO A 89 12.52 8.72 -0.43
C PRO A 89 11.79 9.69 0.50
N TRP A 90 12.23 10.95 0.53
CA TRP A 90 11.40 12.00 1.12
C TRP A 90 10.10 12.11 0.31
N PRO A 91 8.89 12.15 0.93
CA PRO A 91 8.58 12.37 2.34
C PRO A 91 8.45 11.11 3.22
N ILE A 92 8.46 9.89 2.66
CA ILE A 92 8.30 8.61 3.40
C ILE A 92 9.31 8.52 4.55
N ARG A 93 10.59 8.80 4.27
CA ARG A 93 11.65 8.78 5.28
C ARG A 93 11.44 9.75 6.44
N TRP A 94 10.71 10.85 6.21
CA TRP A 94 10.45 11.82 7.25
C TRP A 94 9.40 11.27 8.22
N PHE A 95 8.34 10.64 7.72
CA PHE A 95 7.33 10.01 8.56
C PHE A 95 7.90 8.85 9.38
N ASP A 96 8.65 7.96 8.74
CA ASP A 96 9.38 6.84 9.36
C ASP A 96 10.25 7.28 10.56
N ARG A 97 10.85 8.48 10.48
CA ARG A 97 11.73 9.03 11.53
C ARG A 97 11.03 9.83 12.62
N ASN A 98 9.90 10.46 12.31
CA ASN A 98 9.22 11.38 13.23
C ASN A 98 8.02 10.73 13.92
N VAL A 99 7.42 9.72 13.31
CA VAL A 99 6.28 8.99 13.85
C VAL A 99 6.77 7.63 14.36
N HIS A 100 6.52 7.36 15.64
CA HIS A 100 7.00 6.16 16.31
C HIS A 100 5.85 5.25 16.74
N GLY A 101 6.18 3.99 17.04
CA GLY A 101 5.20 2.97 17.43
C GLY A 101 4.40 2.45 16.24
N GLY A 102 3.22 1.88 16.51
CA GLY A 102 2.42 1.24 15.47
C GLY A 102 1.96 2.15 14.34
N MET A 103 1.78 3.44 14.63
CA MET A 103 1.45 4.44 13.62
C MET A 103 2.63 4.72 12.68
N GLY A 104 3.87 4.68 13.19
CA GLY A 104 5.08 4.87 12.41
C GLY A 104 5.32 3.76 11.38
N ILE A 105 5.01 2.52 11.78
CA ILE A 105 5.11 1.32 10.94
C ILE A 105 4.05 1.31 9.83
N MET A 106 2.88 1.89 10.08
CA MET A 106 1.82 1.87 9.08
C MET A 106 1.97 3.03 8.08
N ILE A 107 2.47 4.18 8.55
CA ILE A 107 2.42 5.42 7.79
C ILE A 107 3.43 5.47 6.64
N ASP A 108 4.58 4.82 6.76
CA ASP A 108 5.58 4.74 5.69
C ASP A 108 5.03 3.98 4.48
N ASP A 109 4.40 2.82 4.67
CA ASP A 109 3.75 2.04 3.61
C ASP A 109 2.49 2.72 3.06
N ILE A 110 1.69 3.37 3.91
CA ILE A 110 0.56 4.17 3.45
C ILE A 110 1.04 5.31 2.55
N VAL A 111 2.10 6.03 2.95
CA VAL A 111 2.64 7.14 2.16
C VAL A 111 3.28 6.61 0.87
N ALA A 112 4.03 5.51 0.93
CA ALA A 112 4.54 4.83 -0.26
C ALA A 112 3.40 4.43 -1.21
N GLY A 113 2.30 3.90 -0.67
CA GLY A 113 1.12 3.52 -1.42
C GLY A 113 0.42 4.71 -2.08
N VAL A 114 0.24 5.82 -1.37
CA VAL A 114 -0.37 7.05 -1.91
C VAL A 114 0.51 7.65 -3.03
N ILE A 115 1.83 7.70 -2.83
CA ILE A 115 2.74 8.21 -3.86
C ILE A 115 2.73 7.29 -5.08
N SER A 116 2.75 5.97 -4.88
CA SER A 116 2.65 4.98 -5.96
C SER A 116 1.35 5.13 -6.75
N ALA A 117 0.23 5.28 -6.05
CA ALA A 117 -1.08 5.55 -6.65
C ALA A 117 -1.06 6.83 -7.50
N GLY A 118 -0.48 7.92 -6.98
CA GLY A 118 -0.33 9.17 -7.72
C GLY A 118 0.53 9.03 -8.99
N ILE A 119 1.64 8.28 -8.90
CA ILE A 119 2.51 7.99 -10.05
C ILE A 119 1.74 7.18 -11.10
N LEU A 120 1.06 6.10 -10.69
CA LEU A 120 0.26 5.27 -11.59
C LEU A 120 -0.84 6.08 -12.28
N TYR A 121 -1.55 6.90 -11.52
CA TYR A 121 -2.59 7.77 -12.05
C TYR A 121 -2.03 8.75 -13.08
N PHE A 122 -0.89 9.39 -12.78
CA PHE A 122 -0.23 10.32 -13.68
C PHE A 122 0.25 9.64 -14.98
N ILE A 123 0.88 8.46 -14.86
CA ILE A 123 1.32 7.68 -16.01
C ILE A 123 0.10 7.26 -16.84
N GLY A 124 -0.95 6.74 -16.22
CA GLY A 124 -2.17 6.33 -16.92
C GLY A 124 -2.90 7.48 -17.63
N HIS A 125 -2.83 8.69 -17.06
CA HIS A 125 -3.46 9.88 -17.64
C HIS A 125 -2.65 10.46 -18.82
N HIS A 126 -1.33 10.57 -18.71
CA HIS A 126 -0.47 11.17 -19.73
C HIS A 126 0.02 10.18 -20.79
N TRP A 127 0.07 8.91 -20.43
CA TRP A 127 0.42 7.82 -21.31
C TRP A 127 -0.72 6.79 -21.26
N PRO A 128 -1.88 7.08 -21.89
CA PRO A 128 -2.83 6.02 -22.15
C PRO A 128 -2.05 5.00 -22.99
N LEU A 129 -1.68 3.87 -22.39
CA LEU A 129 -1.07 2.75 -23.10
C LEU A 129 -2.14 2.17 -24.04
N GLY A 130 -2.46 2.91 -25.11
CA GLY A 130 -3.18 2.45 -26.29
C GLY A 130 -2.27 1.62 -27.19
N ILE A 131 -1.41 0.79 -26.59
CA ILE A 131 -0.50 -0.10 -27.29
C ILE A 131 -0.51 -1.40 -26.51
N LEU A 132 -1.07 -2.44 -27.13
CA LEU A 132 -1.30 -3.81 -26.64
C LEU A 132 -2.71 -4.14 -26.09
N SER A 133 -3.77 -3.66 -26.77
CA SER A 133 -4.87 -4.50 -27.30
C SER A 133 -5.90 -3.66 -28.02
#